data_AF-A0A380TM64-F1
#
_entry.id   AF-A0A380TM64-F1
#
_cell.length_a   1.000
_cell.length_b   1.000
_cell.length_c   1.000
_cell.angle_alpha   90.00
_cell.angle_beta   90.00
_cell.angle_gamma   90.00
#
_symmetry.space_group_name_H-M   'P 1'
#
loop_
_entity.id
_entity.type
_entity.pdbx_description
1 polymer ?
#
loop_
_entity_poly.entity_id
_entity_poly.type
_entity_poly.pdbx_seq_one_letter_code
_entity_poly.pdbx_strand_id
1 'polypeptide(L)'
;MQEYADNYRKAHDLEGYAGEYIFPNSEEYRRESQLYVDIAAYEDGVPVWNTPIKNDGIRFGHLMPASLQIIEALHHLGLTTTAGLVATAEVWGKLTFRAKEDHQDACRLTEELIARAIAEKLPLETASQEHVDTLHHCWQIPMYSIDLRKIVVPLAELRERQEAMLWAEAGY
;
A
#
# COMPACT_ATOMS: atom_id res chain seq x y z
N MET A 1 -5.00 -13.76 3.22
CA MET A 1 -4.13 -12.60 3.56
C MET A 1 -2.66 -12.86 3.29
N GLN A 2 -2.02 -13.89 3.88
CA GLN A 2 -0.61 -14.19 3.61
C GLN A 2 -0.32 -14.44 2.12
N GLU A 3 -1.12 -15.28 1.45
CA GLU A 3 -0.98 -15.55 0.01
C GLU A 3 -1.14 -14.31 -0.87
N TYR A 4 -2.05 -13.39 -0.49
CA TYR A 4 -2.19 -12.10 -1.17
C TYR A 4 -0.94 -11.24 -1.00
N ALA A 5 -0.41 -11.14 0.23
CA ALA A 5 0.81 -10.39 0.51
C ALA A 5 2.04 -10.99 -0.19
N ASP A 6 2.13 -12.32 -0.32
CA ASP A 6 3.25 -13.00 -0.96
C ASP A 6 3.39 -12.65 -2.45
N ASN A 7 2.31 -12.25 -3.13
CA ASN A 7 2.38 -11.73 -4.49
C ASN A 7 3.15 -10.42 -4.59
N TYR A 8 3.04 -9.56 -3.58
CA TYR A 8 3.68 -8.23 -3.56
C TYR A 8 5.03 -8.21 -2.84
N ARG A 9 5.47 -9.33 -2.24
CA ARG A 9 6.74 -9.45 -1.48
C ARG A 9 7.92 -9.96 -2.33
N LYS A 10 7.70 -10.35 -3.57
CA LYS A 10 8.74 -10.88 -4.47
C LYS A 10 9.73 -9.79 -4.83
N ALA A 11 11.02 -10.09 -4.84
CA ALA A 11 12.05 -9.08 -5.10
C ALA A 11 12.00 -8.45 -6.50
N HIS A 12 11.46 -9.18 -7.47
CA HIS A 12 11.33 -8.76 -8.85
C HIS A 12 10.02 -9.28 -9.43
N ASP A 13 9.46 -8.52 -10.36
CA ASP A 13 8.25 -8.85 -11.10
C ASP A 13 8.62 -9.17 -12.56
N LEU A 14 7.88 -10.11 -13.17
CA LEU A 14 7.94 -10.36 -14.61
C LEU A 14 6.85 -9.51 -15.28
N GLU A 15 7.25 -8.59 -16.16
CA GLU A 15 6.33 -7.74 -16.93
C GLU A 15 6.46 -7.99 -18.43
N GLY A 16 5.44 -7.56 -19.18
CA GLY A 16 5.30 -7.80 -20.63
C GLY A 16 4.24 -8.86 -20.93
N TYR A 17 3.80 -8.91 -22.19
CA TYR A 17 2.75 -9.84 -22.64
C TYR A 17 3.14 -11.30 -22.35
N ALA A 18 4.42 -11.63 -22.57
CA ALA A 18 5.02 -12.93 -22.32
C ALA A 18 6.00 -12.97 -21.13
N GLY A 19 6.01 -11.96 -20.24
CA GLY A 19 7.00 -11.86 -19.16
C GLY A 19 8.43 -11.52 -19.64
N GLU A 20 8.54 -10.69 -20.67
CA GLU A 20 9.77 -10.33 -21.39
C GLU A 20 10.77 -9.51 -20.56
N TYR A 21 10.34 -8.88 -19.47
CA TYR A 21 11.16 -7.99 -18.67
C TYR A 21 11.16 -8.39 -17.20
N ILE A 22 12.34 -8.33 -16.56
CA ILE A 22 12.48 -8.50 -15.12
C ILE A 22 12.66 -7.11 -14.50
N PHE A 23 11.63 -6.63 -13.81
CA PHE A 23 11.69 -5.36 -13.09
C PHE A 23 11.90 -5.56 -11.59
N PRO A 24 12.58 -4.64 -10.88
CA PRO A 24 12.52 -4.57 -9.43
C PRO A 24 11.06 -4.50 -8.96
N ASN A 25 10.78 -5.00 -7.76
CA ASN A 25 9.45 -4.98 -7.17
C ASN A 25 8.75 -3.62 -7.37
N SER A 26 7.64 -3.64 -8.08
CA SER A 26 6.91 -2.43 -8.49
C SER A 26 6.34 -1.65 -7.30
N GLU A 27 5.95 -2.32 -6.22
CA GLU A 27 5.45 -1.70 -4.99
C GLU A 27 6.56 -1.02 -4.17
N GLU A 28 7.73 -1.65 -4.06
CA GLU A 28 8.93 -1.09 -3.45
C GLU A 28 9.38 0.15 -4.21
N TYR A 29 9.48 0.05 -5.55
CA TYR A 29 9.81 1.17 -6.43
C TYR A 29 8.81 2.32 -6.30
N ARG A 30 7.49 2.04 -6.32
CA ARG A 30 6.44 3.06 -6.18
C ARG A 30 6.50 3.76 -4.82
N ARG A 31 6.71 3.02 -3.73
CA ARG A 31 6.83 3.60 -2.40
C ARG A 31 8.06 4.50 -2.30
N GLU A 32 9.20 4.02 -2.78
CA GLU A 32 10.48 4.72 -2.64
C GLU A 32 10.53 5.97 -3.52
N SER A 33 10.05 5.88 -4.76
CA SER A 33 9.91 7.04 -5.67
C SER A 33 8.93 8.10 -5.20
N GLN A 34 8.02 7.81 -4.26
CA GLN A 34 7.08 8.80 -3.72
C GLN A 34 7.62 9.55 -2.51
N LEU A 35 8.52 8.93 -1.73
CA LEU A 35 8.95 9.45 -0.42
C LEU A 35 10.44 9.78 -0.34
N TYR A 36 11.28 9.10 -1.12
CA TYR A 36 12.74 9.19 -1.02
C TYR A 36 13.38 9.51 -2.38
N VAL A 37 14.56 10.16 -2.35
CA VAL A 37 15.49 10.16 -3.49
C VAL A 37 16.27 8.87 -3.37
N ASP A 38 16.24 8.03 -4.39
CA ASP A 38 16.97 6.75 -4.39
C ASP A 38 17.87 6.58 -5.62
N ILE A 39 18.84 5.66 -5.54
CA ILE A 39 19.68 5.23 -6.66
C ILE A 39 19.31 3.78 -6.97
N ALA A 40 18.59 3.57 -8.07
CA ALA A 40 18.19 2.25 -8.53
C ALA A 40 19.09 1.79 -9.69
N ALA A 41 19.37 0.48 -9.77
CA ALA A 41 20.05 -0.13 -10.92
C ALA A 41 19.10 -1.12 -11.62
N TYR A 42 19.03 -1.06 -12.94
CA TYR A 42 18.19 -1.94 -13.77
C TYR A 42 19.01 -3.17 -14.25
N GLU A 43 18.52 -3.88 -15.28
CA GLU A 43 19.16 -5.08 -15.83
C GLU A 43 20.61 -4.90 -16.28
N ASP A 44 20.99 -3.66 -16.66
CA ASP A 44 22.35 -3.30 -17.08
C ASP A 44 23.31 -3.00 -15.91
N GLY A 45 22.79 -2.96 -14.68
CA GLY A 45 23.55 -2.63 -13.48
C GLY A 45 23.99 -1.18 -13.36
N VAL A 46 23.54 -0.29 -14.26
CA VAL A 46 23.93 1.13 -14.24
C VAL A 46 23.05 1.88 -13.23
N PRO A 47 23.64 2.56 -12.23
CA PRO A 47 22.87 3.30 -11.24
C PRO A 47 22.21 4.54 -11.84
N VAL A 48 20.91 4.68 -11.66
CA VAL A 48 20.09 5.81 -12.09
C VAL A 48 19.46 6.50 -10.87
N TRP A 49 19.46 7.82 -10.89
CA TRP A 49 18.77 8.62 -9.87
C TRP A 49 17.25 8.51 -10.06
N ASN A 50 16.57 8.03 -9.03
CA ASN A 50 15.12 8.05 -8.90
C ASN A 50 14.74 9.30 -8.10
N THR A 51 14.36 10.38 -8.80
CA THR A 51 13.90 11.62 -8.15
C THR A 51 12.46 11.45 -7.65
N PRO A 52 12.13 11.95 -6.45
CA PRO A 52 10.78 11.87 -5.92
C PRO A 52 9.78 12.44 -6.91
N ILE A 53 8.69 11.72 -7.13
CA ILE A 53 7.58 12.20 -7.95
C ILE A 53 7.03 13.45 -7.25
N LYS A 54 7.33 14.63 -7.81
CA LYS A 54 6.83 15.90 -7.28
C LYS A 54 5.32 15.92 -7.43
N ASN A 55 4.64 15.90 -6.30
CA ASN A 55 3.21 16.14 -6.28
C ASN A 55 2.95 17.65 -6.24
N ASP A 56 3.00 18.28 -7.42
CA ASP A 56 2.81 19.73 -7.57
C ASP A 56 1.32 20.14 -7.62
N GLY A 57 0.40 19.17 -7.51
CA GLY A 57 -1.05 19.40 -7.55
C GLY A 57 -1.59 19.90 -8.89
N ILE A 58 -0.73 20.03 -9.92
CA ILE A 58 -1.07 20.72 -11.18
C ILE A 58 -1.17 19.72 -12.36
N ARG A 59 -0.64 18.50 -12.23
CA ARG A 59 -0.65 17.51 -13.32
C ARG A 59 -1.55 16.31 -13.02
N PHE A 60 -2.46 16.02 -13.96
CA PHE A 60 -3.17 14.74 -14.05
C PHE A 60 -2.14 13.60 -14.00
N GLY A 61 -2.15 12.83 -12.91
CA GLY A 61 -1.27 11.66 -12.71
C GLY A 61 -0.43 11.67 -11.44
N HIS A 62 -0.31 12.80 -10.74
CA HIS A 62 0.33 12.83 -9.41
C HIS A 62 -0.74 12.75 -8.32
N LEU A 63 -1.41 11.60 -8.20
CA LEU A 63 -2.32 11.36 -7.08
C LEU A 63 -1.53 11.44 -5.78
N MET A 64 -2.06 12.15 -4.78
CA MET A 64 -1.48 12.18 -3.44
C MET A 64 -1.25 10.73 -2.97
N PRO A 65 -0.06 10.38 -2.46
CA PRO A 65 0.17 9.05 -1.87
C PRO A 65 -0.92 8.70 -0.87
N ALA A 66 -1.41 7.46 -0.90
CA ALA A 66 -2.49 7.02 0.00
C ALA A 66 -2.16 7.26 1.48
N SER A 67 -0.89 7.14 1.87
CA SER A 67 -0.43 7.46 3.22
C SER A 67 -0.67 8.92 3.62
N LEU A 68 -0.47 9.86 2.69
CA LEU A 68 -0.71 11.28 2.95
C LEU A 68 -2.22 11.58 3.00
N GLN A 69 -3.00 11.00 2.09
CA GLN A 69 -4.46 11.12 2.12
C GLN A 69 -5.04 10.62 3.46
N ILE A 70 -4.56 9.48 3.96
CA ILE A 70 -4.98 8.93 5.25
C ILE A 70 -4.61 9.88 6.38
N ILE A 71 -3.38 10.40 6.44
CA ILE A 71 -2.95 11.31 7.52
C ILE A 71 -3.81 12.57 7.53
N GLU A 72 -4.11 13.13 6.35
CA GLU A 72 -4.98 14.29 6.20
C GLU A 72 -6.40 13.96 6.69
N ALA A 73 -6.98 12.85 6.25
CA ALA A 73 -8.29 12.39 6.70
C ALA A 73 -8.35 12.16 8.23
N LEU A 74 -7.34 11.49 8.80
CA LEU A 74 -7.21 11.28 10.25
C LEU A 74 -7.16 12.61 11.00
N HIS A 75 -6.42 13.58 10.48
CA HIS A 75 -6.30 14.90 11.08
C HIS A 75 -7.63 15.64 11.08
N HIS A 76 -8.29 15.72 9.93
CA HIS A 76 -9.58 16.41 9.79
C HIS A 76 -10.70 15.74 10.60
N LEU A 77 -10.67 14.41 10.77
CA LEU A 77 -11.62 13.67 11.60
C LEU A 77 -11.27 13.72 13.10
N GLY A 78 -10.21 14.44 13.49
CA GLY A 78 -9.80 14.60 14.89
C GLY A 78 -9.14 13.36 15.49
N LEU A 79 -8.79 12.37 14.67
CA LEU A 79 -8.18 11.11 15.09
C LEU A 79 -6.69 11.25 15.46
N THR A 80 -6.07 12.39 15.12
CA THR A 80 -4.71 12.75 15.57
C THR A 80 -4.68 13.45 16.93
N THR A 81 -5.84 13.69 17.56
CA THR A 81 -5.92 14.27 18.91
C THR A 81 -5.76 13.18 19.98
N THR A 82 -5.48 13.55 21.23
CA THR A 82 -5.41 12.57 22.33
C THR A 82 -6.68 11.73 22.45
N ALA A 83 -7.86 12.36 22.37
CA ALA A 83 -9.14 11.65 22.41
C ALA A 83 -9.31 10.72 21.20
N GLY A 84 -8.97 11.20 20.01
CA GLY A 84 -9.00 10.42 18.78
C GLY A 84 -8.06 9.21 18.79
N LEU A 85 -6.87 9.35 19.35
CA LEU A 85 -5.91 8.25 19.52
C LEU A 85 -6.41 7.20 20.51
N VAL A 86 -7.01 7.62 21.63
CA VAL A 86 -7.65 6.71 22.59
C VAL A 86 -8.80 5.95 21.92
N ALA A 87 -9.67 6.66 21.19
CA ALA A 87 -10.77 6.05 20.45
C ALA A 87 -10.26 5.03 19.42
N THR A 88 -9.21 5.38 18.67
CA THR A 88 -8.58 4.49 17.68
C THR A 88 -8.04 3.23 18.36
N ALA A 89 -7.28 3.37 19.45
CA ALA A 89 -6.70 2.24 20.18
C ALA A 89 -7.78 1.32 20.76
N GLU A 90 -8.85 1.88 21.33
CA GLU A 90 -9.95 1.11 21.92
C GLU A 90 -10.82 0.41 20.88
N VAL A 91 -11.06 1.01 19.70
CA VAL A 91 -11.86 0.40 18.63
C VAL A 91 -11.06 -0.67 17.92
N TRP A 92 -9.85 -0.33 17.44
CA TRP A 92 -9.01 -1.27 16.69
C TRP A 92 -8.36 -2.33 17.59
N GLY A 93 -8.20 -2.06 18.89
CA GLY A 93 -7.72 -3.03 19.87
C GLY A 93 -8.72 -4.15 20.20
N LYS A 94 -9.99 -4.04 19.77
CA LYS A 94 -11.01 -5.10 19.97
C LYS A 94 -10.70 -6.35 19.16
N LEU A 95 -9.99 -6.20 18.05
CA LEU A 95 -9.66 -7.30 17.16
C LEU A 95 -8.17 -7.59 17.20
N THR A 96 -7.84 -8.84 17.52
CA THR A 96 -6.53 -9.37 17.19
C THR A 96 -6.63 -9.95 15.80
N PHE A 97 -6.16 -9.23 14.77
CA PHE A 97 -6.16 -9.72 13.40
C PHE A 97 -5.33 -11.01 13.28
N ARG A 98 -6.01 -12.14 13.20
CA ARG A 98 -5.44 -13.45 12.86
C ARG A 98 -5.63 -13.68 11.35
N ALA A 99 -5.28 -14.86 10.87
CA ALA A 99 -5.29 -15.14 9.43
C ALA A 99 -6.69 -15.22 8.79
N LYS A 100 -7.77 -15.10 9.57
CA LYS A 100 -9.15 -15.43 9.15
C LYS A 100 -10.09 -14.22 9.04
N GLU A 101 -9.72 -13.11 9.64
CA GLU A 101 -10.45 -11.86 9.61
C GLU A 101 -10.42 -11.29 8.19
N ASP A 102 -11.49 -10.62 7.77
CA ASP A 102 -11.65 -10.18 6.39
C ASP A 102 -11.76 -8.65 6.28
N HIS A 103 -11.98 -8.18 5.06
CA HIS A 103 -12.17 -6.77 4.77
C HIS A 103 -13.45 -6.19 5.42
N GLN A 104 -14.45 -7.00 5.71
CA GLN A 104 -15.70 -6.57 6.35
C GLN A 104 -15.46 -6.18 7.81
N ASP A 105 -14.60 -6.90 8.53
CA ASP A 105 -14.20 -6.55 9.89
C ASP A 105 -13.53 -5.17 9.95
N ALA A 106 -12.65 -4.89 8.99
CA ALA A 106 -11.99 -3.59 8.89
C ALA A 106 -12.97 -2.47 8.57
N CYS A 107 -13.88 -2.67 7.60
CA CYS A 107 -14.94 -1.69 7.30
C CYS A 107 -15.78 -1.39 8.54
N ARG A 108 -16.23 -2.42 9.27
CA ARG A 108 -17.04 -2.25 10.49
C ARG A 108 -16.29 -1.47 11.58
N LEU A 109 -15.01 -1.75 11.80
CA LEU A 109 -14.20 -1.00 12.77
C LEU A 109 -14.00 0.46 12.37
N THR A 110 -13.80 0.72 11.08
CA THR A 110 -13.70 2.08 10.55
C THR A 110 -15.00 2.84 10.76
N GLU A 111 -16.16 2.23 10.46
CA GLU A 111 -17.48 2.83 10.73
C GLU A 111 -17.66 3.14 12.22
N GLU A 112 -17.30 2.20 13.10
CA GLU A 112 -17.41 2.36 14.55
C GLU A 112 -16.53 3.51 15.06
N LEU A 113 -15.29 3.62 14.55
CA LEU A 113 -14.36 4.69 14.90
C LEU A 113 -14.88 6.06 14.46
N ILE A 114 -15.37 6.17 13.21
CA ILE A 114 -15.90 7.41 12.67
C ILE A 114 -17.15 7.84 13.42
N ALA A 115 -18.08 6.91 13.69
CA ALA A 115 -19.28 7.18 14.46
C ALA A 115 -18.95 7.69 15.88
N ARG A 116 -17.95 7.09 16.53
CA ARG A 116 -17.46 7.55 17.83
C ARG A 116 -16.85 8.94 17.76
N ALA A 117 -15.99 9.20 16.77
CA ALA A 117 -15.37 10.51 16.59
C ALA A 117 -16.43 11.63 16.42
N ILE A 118 -17.48 11.36 15.63
CA ILE A 118 -18.60 12.28 15.44
C ILE A 118 -19.37 12.50 16.75
N ALA A 119 -19.67 11.42 17.50
CA ALA A 119 -20.37 11.51 18.77
C ALA A 119 -19.60 12.32 19.82
N GLU A 120 -18.26 12.22 19.81
CA GLU A 120 -17.36 12.97 20.67
C GLU A 120 -17.03 14.38 20.15
N LYS A 121 -17.58 14.77 18.99
CA LYS A 121 -17.35 16.07 18.33
C LYS A 121 -15.86 16.36 18.08
N LEU A 122 -15.12 15.33 17.70
CA LEU A 122 -13.70 15.43 17.37
C LEU A 122 -13.40 16.01 15.98
N PRO A 123 -14.22 15.77 14.93
CA PRO A 123 -13.94 16.31 13.61
C PRO A 123 -13.82 17.85 13.59
N LEU A 124 -12.86 18.34 12.82
CA LEU A 124 -12.68 19.76 12.56
C LEU A 124 -13.81 20.29 11.65
N GLU A 125 -14.04 21.61 11.64
CA GLU A 125 -15.04 22.23 10.75
C GLU A 125 -14.77 21.98 9.27
N THR A 126 -13.50 21.79 8.92
CA THR A 126 -13.02 21.42 7.58
C THR A 126 -13.29 19.95 7.20
N ALA A 127 -13.81 19.13 8.10
CA ALA A 127 -14.07 17.72 7.82
C ALA A 127 -15.20 17.56 6.78
N SER A 128 -14.91 16.83 5.69
CA SER A 128 -15.85 16.49 4.64
C SER A 128 -16.10 14.98 4.55
N GLN A 129 -17.10 14.59 3.77
CA GLN A 129 -17.38 13.20 3.42
C GLN A 129 -16.20 12.54 2.69
N GLU A 130 -15.41 13.32 1.94
CA GLU A 130 -14.23 12.81 1.24
C GLU A 130 -13.22 12.19 2.23
N HIS A 131 -13.00 12.80 3.39
CA HIS A 131 -12.12 12.22 4.41
C HIS A 131 -12.64 10.88 4.95
N VAL A 132 -13.96 10.74 5.11
CA VAL A 132 -14.59 9.47 5.51
C VAL A 132 -14.36 8.42 4.43
N ASP A 133 -14.62 8.77 3.18
CA ASP A 133 -14.43 7.89 2.05
C ASP A 133 -12.95 7.47 1.92
N THR A 134 -12.01 8.39 2.11
CA THR A 134 -10.56 8.09 2.14
C THR A 134 -10.24 7.02 3.19
N LEU A 135 -10.79 7.11 4.40
CA LEU A 135 -10.54 6.09 5.42
C LEU A 135 -11.12 4.72 5.02
N HIS A 136 -12.30 4.67 4.41
CA HIS A 136 -12.87 3.40 3.95
C HIS A 136 -12.05 2.74 2.83
N HIS A 137 -11.51 3.53 1.89
CA HIS A 137 -10.81 2.99 0.73
C HIS A 137 -9.31 2.78 0.97
N CYS A 138 -8.68 3.62 1.80
CA CYS A 138 -7.23 3.66 1.93
C CYS A 138 -6.71 3.14 3.28
N TRP A 139 -7.52 3.13 4.35
CA TRP A 139 -7.04 2.65 5.65
C TRP A 139 -6.77 1.14 5.59
N GLN A 140 -5.49 0.78 5.69
CA GLN A 140 -5.06 -0.62 5.62
C GLN A 140 -5.38 -1.40 6.90
N ILE A 141 -5.79 -2.65 6.71
CA ILE A 141 -5.95 -3.62 7.79
C ILE A 141 -4.58 -3.86 8.46
N PRO A 142 -4.48 -3.82 9.80
CA PRO A 142 -3.25 -4.12 10.50
C PRO A 142 -2.67 -5.50 10.11
N MET A 143 -1.53 -5.49 9.43
CA MET A 143 -0.87 -6.70 8.91
C MET A 143 0.21 -7.27 9.86
N TYR A 144 0.17 -6.96 11.16
CA TYR A 144 1.23 -7.34 12.12
C TYR A 144 1.47 -8.85 12.24
N SER A 145 0.48 -9.66 11.90
CA SER A 145 0.55 -11.14 11.92
C SER A 145 1.02 -11.75 10.60
N ILE A 146 1.26 -10.93 9.57
CA ILE A 146 1.70 -11.33 8.24
C ILE A 146 3.22 -11.17 8.18
N ASP A 147 3.91 -12.19 7.68
CA ASP A 147 5.34 -12.03 7.35
C ASP A 147 5.45 -11.09 6.15
N LEU A 148 6.22 -10.02 6.28
CA LEU A 148 6.45 -9.03 5.20
C LEU A 148 7.89 -9.03 4.71
N ARG A 149 8.74 -9.98 5.15
CA ARG A 149 10.12 -10.09 4.67
C ARG A 149 10.16 -10.27 3.16
N LYS A 150 11.10 -9.62 2.47
CA LYS A 150 11.28 -9.76 1.03
C LYS A 150 11.53 -11.23 0.67
N ILE A 151 10.79 -11.75 -0.30
CA ILE A 151 11.02 -13.08 -0.87
C ILE A 151 12.06 -12.89 -1.97
N VAL A 152 13.29 -13.33 -1.70
CA VAL A 152 14.37 -13.31 -2.69
C VAL A 152 14.11 -14.43 -3.68
N VAL A 153 13.66 -14.06 -4.88
CA VAL A 153 13.57 -14.97 -6.02
C VAL A 153 14.88 -14.84 -6.80
N PRO A 154 15.66 -15.93 -6.99
CA PRO A 154 16.88 -15.88 -7.78
C PRO A 154 16.57 -15.46 -9.22
N LEU A 155 17.42 -14.58 -9.80
CA LEU A 155 17.27 -14.15 -11.20
C LEU A 155 17.27 -15.32 -12.19
N ALA A 156 17.96 -16.42 -11.86
CA ALA A 156 17.95 -17.64 -12.67
C ALA A 156 16.55 -18.27 -12.75
N GLU A 157 15.80 -18.31 -11.64
CA GLU A 157 14.42 -18.85 -11.61
C GLU A 157 13.46 -17.98 -12.41
N LEU A 158 13.65 -16.65 -12.39
CA LEU A 158 12.85 -15.71 -13.17
C LEU A 158 13.12 -15.86 -14.68
N ARG A 159 14.38 -16.09 -15.07
CA ARG A 159 14.75 -16.37 -16.46
C ARG A 159 14.20 -17.69 -16.96
N GLU A 160 14.23 -18.75 -16.15
CA GLU A 160 13.60 -20.03 -16.52
C GLU A 160 12.08 -19.88 -16.72
N ARG A 161 11.41 -19.08 -15.87
CA ARG A 161 9.99 -18.76 -16.04
C ARG A 161 9.71 -17.94 -17.28
N GLN A 162 10.54 -16.94 -17.56
CA GLN A 162 10.46 -16.12 -18.77
C GLN A 162 10.63 -16.99 -20.03
N GLU A 163 11.62 -17.87 -20.07
CA GLU A 163 11.79 -18.84 -21.16
C GLU A 163 10.55 -19.72 -21.29
N ALA A 164 10.04 -20.30 -20.21
CA ALA A 164 8.84 -21.13 -20.24
C ALA A 164 7.60 -20.39 -20.76
N MET A 165 7.41 -19.11 -20.41
CA MET A 165 6.33 -18.27 -20.92
C MET A 165 6.49 -17.98 -22.41
N LEU A 166 7.70 -17.65 -22.87
CA LEU A 166 8.01 -17.46 -24.29
C LEU A 166 7.74 -18.74 -25.10
N TRP A 167 8.11 -19.91 -24.59
CA TRP A 167 7.82 -21.20 -25.23
C TRP A 167 6.31 -21.50 -25.30
N ALA A 168 5.56 -21.18 -24.24
CA ALA A 168 4.11 -21.36 -24.20
C ALA A 168 3.37 -20.45 -25.20
N GLU A 169 3.83 -19.21 -25.39
CA GLU A 169 3.29 -18.31 -26.41
C GLU A 169 3.67 -18.71 -27.84
N ALA A 170 4.85 -19.29 -28.03
CA ALA A 170 5.30 -19.82 -29.32
C ALA A 170 4.54 -21.08 -29.77
N GLY A 171 3.64 -21.63 -28.93
CA GLY A 171 2.66 -22.65 -29.31
C GLY A 171 3.19 -24.09 -29.37
N TYR A 172 4.13 -24.46 -28.48
CA TYR A 172 4.53 -25.86 -28.27
C TYR A 172 4.01 -26.42 -26.93
#